data_AF-A0A534LC70-F1
#
_entry.id   AF-A0A534LC70-F1
#
_cell.length_a   1.000
_cell.length_b   1.000
_cell.length_c   1.000
_cell.angle_alpha   90.00
_cell.angle_beta   90.00
_cell.angle_gamma   90.00
#
_symmetry.space_group_name_H-M   'P 1'
#
loop_
_entity.id
_entity.type
_entity.pdbx_description
1 polymer ?
#
loop_
_entity_poly.entity_id
_entity_poly.type
_entity_poly.pdbx_seq_one_letter_code
_entity_poly.pdbx_strand_id
1 'polypeptide(L)' 'MATDPVCGMYVDEGTHLTAVVRGRRYYFCSETCLEAFAAPEKE' A
#
# COMPACT_ATOMS: atom_id res chain seq x y z
N MET A 1 -1.44 -13.61 0.20
CA MET A 1 -0.49 -12.74 0.93
C MET A 1 -0.05 -11.65 -0.01
N ALA A 2 -0.33 -10.41 0.33
CA ALA A 2 0.16 -9.26 -0.43
C ALA A 2 1.43 -8.72 0.21
N THR A 3 2.21 -7.99 -0.58
CA THR A 3 3.44 -7.35 -0.11
C THR A 3 3.28 -5.85 -0.25
N ASP A 4 3.52 -5.14 0.84
CA ASP A 4 3.51 -3.68 0.84
C ASP A 4 4.63 -3.18 -0.08
N PRO A 5 4.32 -2.42 -1.15
CA PRO A 5 5.33 -1.95 -2.09
C PRO A 5 6.20 -0.80 -1.54
N VAL A 6 5.84 -0.21 -0.41
CA VAL A 6 6.58 0.88 0.26
C VAL A 6 7.64 0.31 1.18
N CYS A 7 7.27 -0.61 2.08
CA CYS A 7 8.17 -1.14 3.11
C CYS A 7 8.62 -2.58 2.86
N GLY A 8 8.01 -3.31 1.92
CA GLY A 8 8.31 -4.72 1.65
C GLY A 8 7.74 -5.70 2.69
N MET A 9 6.89 -5.22 3.60
CA MET A 9 6.30 -6.05 4.65
C MET A 9 5.19 -6.95 4.08
N TYR A 10 5.06 -8.15 4.63
CA TYR A 10 3.96 -9.04 4.29
C TYR A 10 2.67 -8.56 4.95
N VAL A 11 1.63 -8.41 4.15
CA VAL A 11 0.32 -7.94 4.58
C VAL A 11 -0.75 -8.94 4.18
N ASP A 12 -1.73 -9.06 5.06
CA ASP A 12 -2.85 -9.94 4.81
C ASP A 12 -3.83 -9.29 3.82
N GLU A 13 -4.36 -10.06 2.88
CA GLU A 13 -5.31 -9.56 1.87
C GLU A 13 -6.67 -9.21 2.50
N GLY A 14 -6.89 -9.56 3.77
CA GLY A 14 -8.01 -9.11 4.59
C GLY A 14 -7.86 -7.68 5.15
N THR A 15 -6.74 -6.99 4.92
CA THR A 15 -6.58 -5.61 5.39
C THR A 15 -7.46 -4.64 4.60
N HIS A 16 -8.04 -3.67 5.30
CA HIS A 16 -8.81 -2.58 4.67
C HIS A 16 -7.91 -1.53 4.00
N LEU A 17 -6.61 -1.55 4.30
CA LEU A 17 -5.61 -0.63 3.78
C LEU A 17 -5.19 -1.03 2.37
N THR A 18 -6.01 -0.64 1.39
CA THR A 18 -5.77 -0.93 -0.03
C THR A 18 -5.88 0.31 -0.89
N ALA A 19 -5.12 0.36 -1.99
CA ALA A 19 -5.22 1.41 -2.98
C ALA A 19 -5.31 0.82 -4.38
N VAL A 20 -6.12 1.43 -5.25
CA VAL A 20 -6.23 1.00 -6.65
C VAL A 20 -5.47 1.98 -7.53
N VAL A 21 -4.38 1.52 -8.12
CA VAL A 21 -3.53 2.32 -9.02
C VAL A 21 -3.46 1.63 -10.37
N ARG A 22 -3.85 2.36 -11.43
CA ARG A 22 -3.88 1.86 -12.82
C ARG A 22 -4.66 0.53 -12.97
N GLY A 23 -5.76 0.37 -12.23
CA GLY A 23 -6.58 -0.84 -12.23
C GLY A 23 -6.01 -2.03 -11.46
N ARG A 24 -4.88 -1.85 -10.75
CA ARG A 24 -4.29 -2.86 -9.86
C ARG A 24 -4.54 -2.47 -8.41
N ARG A 25 -5.00 -3.43 -7.60
CA ARG A 25 -5.18 -3.26 -6.16
C ARG A 25 -3.86 -3.59 -5.44
N TYR A 26 -3.38 -2.66 -4.63
CA TYR A 26 -2.23 -2.78 -3.75
C TYR A 26 -2.70 -2.80 -2.30
N TYR A 27 -1.92 -3.44 -1.44
CA TYR A 27 -2.23 -3.63 -0.02
C TYR A 27 -1.08 -3.03 0.81
N PHE A 28 -1.42 -2.41 1.93
CA PHE A 28 -0.48 -1.70 2.78
C PHE A 28 -0.54 -2.20 4.22
N CYS A 29 0.60 -2.15 4.90
CA CYS A 29 0.71 -2.60 6.29
C CYS A 29 0.14 -1.55 7.25
N SER A 30 0.21 -0.28 6.85
CA SER A 30 -0.15 0.88 7.65
C SER A 30 -0.66 2.02 6.77
N GLU A 31 -1.48 2.90 7.33
CA GLU A 31 -1.98 4.10 6.66
C GLU A 31 -0.84 4.97 6.12
N THR A 32 0.27 5.08 6.86
CA THR A 32 1.46 5.82 6.43
C THR A 32 2.06 5.27 5.13
N CYS A 33 2.07 3.95 4.92
CA CYS A 33 2.55 3.36 3.67
C CYS A 33 1.55 3.62 2.54
N LEU A 34 0.25 3.57 2.82
CA LEU A 34 -0.77 3.94 1.83
C LEU A 34 -0.63 5.40 1.40
N GLU A 35 -0.47 6.33 2.35
CA GLU A 35 -0.27 7.75 2.09
C GLU A 35 1.03 8.02 1.33
N ALA A 36 2.14 7.39 1.73
CA ALA A 36 3.42 7.51 1.02
C ALA A 36 3.34 6.98 -0.42
N PHE A 37 2.55 5.92 -0.65
CA PHE A 37 2.31 5.37 -1.98
C PHE A 37 1.37 6.25 -2.82
N ALA A 38 0.38 6.88 -2.20
CA ALA A 38 -0.58 7.77 -2.86
C ALA A 38 0.02 9.16 -3.15
N ALA A 39 0.96 9.62 -2.35
CA ALA A 39 1.60 10.93 -2.46
C ALA A 39 3.13 10.79 -2.57
N PRO A 40 3.67 10.45 -3.76
CA PRO A 40 5.12 10.40 -3.98
C PRO A 40 5.81 11.78 -3.95
N GLU A 41 5.07 12.89 -3.82
CA GLU A 41 5.55 14.27 -4.02
C GLU A 41 5.91 15.00 -2.71
N LYS A 42 6.59 14.33 -1.78
CA LYS A 42 7.31 15.00 -0.69
C LYS A 42 8.78 14.61 -0.68
N GLU A 43 9.49 14.90 -1.76
CA GLU A 43 10.90 15.34 -1.73
C GLU A 43 11.29 16.07 -3.01
#